data_AF-A0AAV6UIP5-F1
#
_entry.id   AF-A0AAV6UIP5-F1
#
_cell.length_a   1.000
_cell.length_b   1.000
_cell.length_c   1.000
_cell.angle_alpha   90.00
_cell.angle_beta   90.00
_cell.angle_gamma   90.00
#
_symmetry.space_group_name_H-M   'P 1'
#
loop_
_entity.id
_entity.type
_entity.pdbx_description
1 polymer ?
#
loop_
_entity_poly.entity_id
_entity_poly.type
_entity_poly.pdbx_seq_one_letter_code
_entity_poly.pdbx_strand_id
1 'polypeptide(L)'
;MGLYERSNEKVVYEDIKDQVTNNRNIVIELSIILEVPIKEPQGSLLDIEKMLKMELESLITLKSKREMKYEKLELEESKYCQLIKLPESFLPEHQVPSEKDISDLRLRVGILKEEQKFRQEKMSLLKAEFINLIEETSAEFEKDH
;
A
#
# COMPACT_ATOMS: atom_id res chain seq x y z
N MET A 1 39.64 11.76 -42.33
CA MET A 1 38.48 12.03 -41.45
C MET A 1 37.83 10.78 -40.85
N GLY A 2 38.07 9.54 -41.32
CA GLY A 2 37.29 8.37 -40.85
C GLY A 2 37.74 7.64 -39.56
N LEU A 3 38.73 8.14 -38.80
CA LEU A 3 39.17 7.49 -37.54
C LEU A 3 38.56 8.12 -36.28
N TYR A 4 38.34 9.43 -36.29
CA TYR A 4 37.69 10.17 -35.18
C TYR A 4 36.18 9.88 -35.09
N GLU A 5 35.50 9.70 -36.22
CA GLU A 5 34.07 9.34 -36.24
C GLU A 5 33.85 7.92 -35.70
N ARG A 6 34.71 6.97 -36.07
CA ARG A 6 34.65 5.57 -35.57
C ARG A 6 35.00 5.43 -34.09
N SER A 7 35.84 6.31 -33.53
CA SER A 7 36.09 6.33 -32.09
C SER A 7 34.89 6.86 -31.32
N ASN A 8 34.20 7.88 -31.84
CA ASN A 8 33.01 8.43 -31.22
C ASN A 8 31.82 7.46 -31.25
N GLU A 9 31.61 6.75 -32.36
CA GLU A 9 30.54 5.73 -32.46
C GLU A 9 30.73 4.57 -31.47
N LYS A 10 31.98 4.16 -31.23
CA LYS A 10 32.30 3.12 -30.24
C LYS A 10 32.01 3.56 -28.80
N VAL A 11 32.32 4.82 -28.46
CA VAL A 11 32.05 5.37 -27.12
C VAL A 11 30.54 5.42 -26.88
N VAL A 12 29.78 5.95 -27.84
CA VAL A 12 28.31 6.02 -27.73
C VAL A 12 27.68 4.64 -27.61
N TYR A 13 28.20 3.64 -28.33
CA TYR A 13 27.71 2.26 -28.25
C TYR A 13 27.92 1.64 -26.87
N GLU A 14 29.11 1.80 -26.27
CA GLU A 14 29.36 1.28 -24.92
C GLU A 14 28.52 2.03 -23.87
N ASP A 15 28.33 3.36 -24.00
CA ASP A 15 27.46 4.12 -23.10
C ASP A 15 26.00 3.59 -23.12
N ILE A 16 25.45 3.32 -24.30
CA ILE A 16 24.09 2.77 -24.43
C ILE A 16 24.02 1.35 -23.84
N LYS A 17 25.05 0.54 -24.06
CA LYS A 17 25.11 -0.83 -23.54
C LYS A 17 25.20 -0.87 -22.02
N ASP A 18 25.96 0.04 -21.42
CA ASP A 18 26.04 0.22 -19.96
C ASP A 18 24.68 0.67 -19.39
N GLN A 19 24.01 1.61 -20.05
CA GLN A 19 22.65 2.03 -19.68
C GLN A 19 21.64 0.88 -19.77
N VAL A 20 21.67 0.09 -20.84
CA VAL A 20 20.81 -1.09 -21.00
C VAL A 20 21.06 -2.09 -19.87
N THR A 21 22.33 -2.36 -19.55
CA THR A 21 22.71 -3.29 -18.48
C THR A 21 22.20 -2.79 -17.13
N ASN A 22 22.43 -1.51 -16.83
CA ASN A 22 21.97 -0.88 -15.59
C ASN A 22 20.43 -0.91 -15.47
N ASN A 23 19.72 -0.47 -16.52
CA ASN A 23 18.25 -0.45 -16.52
C ASN A 23 17.67 -1.87 -16.38
N ARG A 24 18.31 -2.87 -17.01
CA ARG A 24 17.89 -4.27 -16.88
C ARG A 24 18.03 -4.76 -15.44
N ASN A 25 19.13 -4.44 -14.76
CA ASN A 25 19.33 -4.83 -13.36
C ASN A 25 18.27 -4.21 -12.45
N ILE A 26 17.99 -2.91 -12.63
CA ILE A 26 16.97 -2.21 -11.82
C ILE A 26 15.57 -2.78 -12.10
N VAL A 27 15.23 -3.06 -13.36
CA VAL A 27 13.94 -3.69 -13.72
C VAL A 27 13.80 -5.05 -13.05
N ILE A 28 14.84 -5.89 -13.10
CA ILE A 28 14.82 -7.22 -12.45
C ILE A 28 14.59 -7.08 -10.94
N GLU A 29 15.33 -6.20 -10.28
CA GLU A 29 15.21 -5.96 -8.84
C GLU A 29 13.79 -5.50 -8.47
N LEU A 30 13.26 -4.50 -9.17
CA LEU A 30 11.91 -3.99 -8.93
C LEU A 30 10.83 -5.02 -9.27
N SER A 31 10.99 -5.81 -10.33
CA SER A 31 10.08 -6.89 -10.68
C SER A 31 10.02 -7.97 -9.60
N ILE A 32 11.17 -8.32 -8.99
CA ILE A 32 11.22 -9.27 -7.87
C ILE A 32 10.49 -8.68 -6.65
N ILE A 33 10.80 -7.44 -6.28
CA ILE A 33 10.16 -6.76 -5.13
C ILE A 33 8.65 -6.64 -5.33
N LEU A 34 8.20 -6.36 -6.55
CA LEU A 34 6.78 -6.18 -6.88
C LEU A 34 6.08 -7.48 -7.27
N GLU A 35 6.79 -8.62 -7.29
CA GLU A 35 6.29 -9.92 -7.73
C GLU A 35 5.66 -9.89 -9.14
N VAL A 36 6.23 -9.09 -10.04
CA VAL A 36 5.78 -8.94 -11.43
C VAL A 36 6.65 -9.79 -12.35
N PRO A 37 6.06 -10.51 -13.34
CA PRO A 37 6.84 -11.28 -14.30
C PRO A 37 7.85 -10.41 -15.08
N ILE A 38 9.11 -10.83 -15.09
CA ILE A 38 10.17 -10.18 -15.86
C ILE A 38 9.95 -10.48 -17.34
N LYS A 39 9.85 -9.43 -18.15
CA LYS A 39 9.76 -9.54 -19.62
C LYS A 39 11.12 -9.27 -20.22
N GLU A 40 11.61 -10.20 -21.04
CA GLU A 40 12.85 -9.96 -21.78
C GLU A 40 12.58 -9.01 -22.97
N PRO A 41 13.26 -7.86 -23.04
CA PRO A 41 13.12 -6.95 -24.17
C PRO A 41 13.75 -7.55 -25.42
N GLN A 42 13.12 -7.32 -26.57
CA GLN A 42 13.57 -7.82 -27.89
C GLN A 42 13.74 -6.65 -28.85
N GLY A 43 14.75 -6.71 -29.73
CA GLY A 43 14.97 -5.70 -30.77
C GLY A 43 16.41 -5.21 -30.87
N SER A 44 16.61 -4.05 -31.50
CA SER A 44 17.90 -3.39 -31.52
C SER A 44 18.28 -2.86 -30.13
N LEU A 45 19.56 -2.51 -29.92
CA LEU A 45 20.02 -1.99 -28.63
C LEU A 45 19.23 -0.75 -28.17
N LEU A 46 18.88 0.14 -29.11
CA LEU A 46 18.06 1.33 -28.85
C LEU A 46 16.60 0.96 -28.50
N ASP A 47 16.04 -0.06 -29.16
CA ASP A 47 14.68 -0.54 -28.84
C ASP A 47 14.65 -1.13 -27.43
N ILE A 48 15.66 -1.94 -27.09
CA ILE A 48 15.81 -2.54 -25.75
C ILE A 48 15.91 -1.47 -24.69
N GLU A 49 16.75 -0.46 -24.89
CA GLU A 49 16.93 0.66 -23.96
C GLU A 49 15.59 1.40 -23.72
N LYS A 50 14.86 1.69 -24.80
CA LYS A 50 13.56 2.36 -24.73
C LYS A 50 12.51 1.51 -24.00
N MET A 51 12.45 0.21 -24.29
CA MET A 51 11.54 -0.71 -23.62
C MET A 51 11.85 -0.80 -22.12
N LEU A 52 13.13 -0.90 -21.75
CA LEU A 52 13.55 -0.95 -20.35
C LEU A 52 13.21 0.35 -19.61
N LYS A 53 13.37 1.52 -20.24
CA LYS A 53 12.96 2.80 -19.65
C LYS A 53 11.46 2.87 -19.39
N MET A 54 10.64 2.44 -20.36
CA MET A 54 9.18 2.39 -20.19
C MET A 54 8.75 1.41 -19.10
N GLU A 55 9.36 0.22 -19.05
CA GLU A 55 9.07 -0.77 -18.02
C GLU A 55 9.48 -0.25 -16.62
N LEU A 56 10.65 0.39 -16.52
CA LEU A 56 11.13 1.01 -15.28
C LEU A 56 10.16 2.07 -14.75
N GLU A 57 9.70 2.99 -15.62
CA GLU A 57 8.70 4.00 -15.26
C GLU A 57 7.38 3.37 -14.79
N SER A 58 6.95 2.30 -15.46
CA SER A 58 5.76 1.53 -15.08
C SER A 58 5.91 0.89 -13.69
N LEU A 59 7.05 0.23 -13.42
CA LEU A 59 7.34 -0.41 -12.13
C LEU A 59 7.46 0.61 -10.98
N ILE A 60 8.12 1.75 -11.22
CA ILE A 60 8.21 2.84 -10.23
C ILE A 60 6.81 3.37 -9.91
N THR A 61 5.99 3.60 -10.93
CA THR A 61 4.60 4.05 -10.75
C THR A 61 3.78 3.03 -9.97
N LEU A 62 3.95 1.73 -10.25
CA LEU A 62 3.27 0.65 -9.54
C LEU A 62 3.69 0.59 -8.07
N LYS A 63 4.99 0.66 -7.79
CA LYS A 63 5.55 0.71 -6.43
C LYS A 63 4.92 1.85 -5.63
N SER A 64 5.00 3.06 -6.16
CA SER A 64 4.43 4.25 -5.50
C SER A 64 2.93 4.11 -5.26
N LYS A 65 2.17 3.59 -6.23
CA LYS A 65 0.74 3.32 -6.05
C LYS A 65 0.45 2.32 -4.94
N ARG A 66 1.26 1.25 -4.80
CA ARG A 66 1.11 0.26 -3.74
C ARG A 66 1.40 0.85 -2.37
N GLU A 67 2.50 1.59 -2.25
CA GLU A 67 2.89 2.30 -1.02
C GLU A 67 1.77 3.26 -0.58
N MET A 68 1.30 4.14 -1.48
CA MET A 68 0.20 5.07 -1.18
C MET A 68 -1.10 4.37 -0.79
N LYS A 69 -1.40 3.21 -1.39
CA LYS A 69 -2.61 2.44 -1.09
C LYS A 69 -2.51 1.79 0.29
N TYR A 70 -1.32 1.31 0.65
CA TYR A 70 -1.05 0.73 1.96
C TYR A 70 -1.09 1.79 3.06
N GLU A 71 -0.40 2.91 2.89
CA GLU A 71 -0.37 4.03 3.86
C GLU A 71 -1.79 4.56 4.16
N LYS A 72 -2.65 4.67 3.14
CA LYS A 72 -4.05 5.04 3.35
C LYS A 72 -4.83 4.04 4.19
N LEU A 73 -4.60 2.75 4.00
CA LEU A 73 -5.25 1.70 4.79
C LEU A 73 -4.69 1.66 6.20
N GLU A 74 -3.40 1.94 6.39
CA GLU A 74 -2.75 2.00 7.69
C GLU A 74 -3.29 3.15 8.53
N LEU A 75 -3.42 4.35 7.94
CA LEU A 75 -4.08 5.49 8.59
C LEU A 75 -5.53 5.17 8.97
N GLU A 76 -6.24 4.45 8.11
CA GLU A 76 -7.60 4.01 8.39
C GLU A 76 -7.63 2.99 9.54
N GLU A 77 -6.74 2.00 9.52
CA GLU A 77 -6.59 1.00 10.58
C GLU A 77 -6.30 1.67 11.93
N SER A 78 -5.31 2.56 11.97
CA SER A 78 -4.90 3.33 13.15
C SER A 78 -6.09 4.06 13.77
N LYS A 79 -6.87 4.76 12.94
CA LYS A 79 -8.09 5.44 13.37
C LYS A 79 -9.08 4.50 14.05
N TYR A 80 -9.39 3.35 13.45
CA TYR A 80 -10.35 2.43 14.06
C TYR A 80 -9.79 1.74 15.30
N CYS A 81 -8.53 1.30 15.28
CA CYS A 81 -7.82 0.73 16.41
C CYS A 81 -7.85 1.67 17.63
N GLN A 82 -7.59 2.97 17.45
CA GLN A 82 -7.70 3.97 18.52
C GLN A 82 -9.13 4.09 19.07
N LEU A 83 -10.14 4.11 18.19
CA LEU A 83 -11.55 4.20 18.59
C LEU A 83 -12.01 3.00 19.41
N ILE A 84 -11.53 1.80 19.09
CA ILE A 84 -11.91 0.55 19.78
C ILE A 84 -10.87 0.05 20.80
N LYS A 85 -9.80 0.83 21.02
CA LYS A 85 -8.69 0.55 21.95
C LYS A 85 -7.97 -0.78 21.68
N LEU A 86 -7.65 -1.04 20.41
CA LEU A 86 -6.82 -2.17 20.00
C LEU A 86 -5.44 -1.71 19.53
N PRO A 87 -4.41 -2.58 19.61
CA PRO A 87 -3.09 -2.28 19.07
C PRO A 87 -3.10 -2.27 17.54
N GLU A 88 -2.32 -1.36 16.96
CA GLU A 88 -2.13 -1.19 15.51
C GLU A 88 -1.20 -2.29 14.96
N SER A 89 -1.37 -2.68 13.69
CA SER A 89 -0.38 -3.50 12.98
C SER A 89 0.44 -2.69 12.01
N PHE A 90 1.73 -2.96 11.97
CA PHE A 90 2.67 -2.30 11.07
C PHE A 90 3.51 -3.32 10.32
N LEU A 91 3.73 -3.08 9.03
CA LEU A 91 4.87 -3.66 8.34
C LEU A 91 6.16 -2.95 8.77
N PRO A 92 7.33 -3.61 8.66
CA PRO A 92 8.62 -2.94 8.83
C PRO A 92 8.76 -1.76 7.85
N GLU A 93 9.31 -0.62 8.31
CA GLU A 93 9.43 0.66 7.56
C GLU A 93 10.13 0.58 6.19
N HIS A 94 10.79 -0.54 5.86
CA HIS A 94 11.57 -0.69 4.63
C HIS A 94 10.99 -1.72 3.65
N GLN A 95 9.80 -2.26 3.93
CA GLN A 95 9.20 -3.29 3.10
C GLN A 95 8.17 -2.68 2.14
N VAL A 96 8.37 -2.88 0.83
CA VAL A 96 7.34 -2.59 -0.16
C VAL A 96 6.19 -3.58 0.07
N PRO A 97 4.95 -3.12 0.26
CA PRO A 97 3.84 -4.00 0.58
C PRO A 97 3.48 -4.85 -0.64
N SER A 98 3.34 -6.16 -0.42
CA SER A 98 2.79 -7.09 -1.42
C SER A 98 1.28 -6.84 -1.60
N GLU A 99 0.70 -7.38 -2.68
CA GLU A 99 -0.77 -7.34 -2.83
C GLU A 99 -1.48 -8.10 -1.71
N LYS A 100 -0.82 -9.14 -1.17
CA LYS A 100 -1.35 -9.89 -0.02
C LYS A 100 -1.40 -9.01 1.22
N ASP A 101 -0.33 -8.28 1.52
CA ASP A 101 -0.30 -7.37 2.69
C ASP A 101 -1.42 -6.32 2.60
N ILE A 102 -1.61 -5.75 1.42
CA ILE A 102 -2.70 -4.78 1.16
C ILE A 102 -4.07 -5.42 1.33
N SER A 103 -4.24 -6.66 0.88
CA SER A 103 -5.50 -7.41 1.02
C SER A 103 -5.80 -7.75 2.48
N ASP A 104 -4.80 -8.22 3.22
CA ASP A 104 -4.90 -8.59 4.62
C ASP A 104 -5.21 -7.36 5.49
N LEU A 105 -4.53 -6.23 5.24
CA LEU A 105 -4.81 -4.97 5.92
C LEU A 105 -6.22 -4.45 5.61
N ARG A 106 -6.67 -4.54 4.36
CA ARG A 106 -8.03 -4.16 3.98
C ARG A 106 -9.07 -5.01 4.71
N LEU A 107 -8.85 -6.32 4.81
CA LEU A 107 -9.75 -7.22 5.54
C LEU A 107 -9.80 -6.83 7.01
N ARG A 108 -8.64 -6.59 7.63
CA ARG A 108 -8.53 -6.13 9.02
C ARG A 108 -9.30 -4.84 9.26
N VAL A 109 -9.12 -3.82 8.40
CA VAL A 109 -9.90 -2.57 8.46
C VAL A 109 -11.40 -2.85 8.36
N GLY A 110 -11.82 -3.79 7.51
CA GLY A 110 -13.22 -4.23 7.42
C GLY A 110 -13.76 -4.78 8.75
N ILE A 111 -13.01 -5.68 9.38
CA ILE A 111 -13.37 -6.25 10.70
C ILE A 111 -13.45 -5.16 11.77
N LEU A 112 -12.50 -4.22 11.78
CA LEU A 112 -12.49 -3.12 12.75
C LEU A 112 -13.72 -2.20 12.60
N LYS A 113 -14.16 -1.95 11.36
CA LYS A 113 -15.39 -1.19 11.07
C LYS A 113 -16.64 -1.89 11.58
N GLU A 114 -16.74 -3.19 11.33
CA GLU A 114 -17.87 -4.01 11.78
C GLU A 114 -17.93 -4.06 13.31
N GLU A 115 -16.79 -4.27 13.96
CA GLU A 115 -16.68 -4.28 15.42
C GLU A 115 -17.03 -2.91 16.03
N GLN A 116 -16.58 -1.81 15.42
CA GLN A 116 -16.96 -0.47 15.90
C GLN A 116 -18.47 -0.25 15.79
N LYS A 117 -19.08 -0.63 14.66
CA LYS A 117 -20.52 -0.52 14.44
C LYS A 117 -21.29 -1.34 15.48
N PHE A 118 -20.88 -2.59 15.69
CA PHE A 118 -21.46 -3.46 16.72
C PHE A 118 -21.40 -2.84 18.12
N ARG A 119 -20.26 -2.26 18.51
CA ARG A 119 -20.11 -1.57 19.80
C ARG A 119 -21.00 -0.35 19.93
N GLN A 120 -21.17 0.43 18.85
CA GLN A 120 -22.06 1.60 18.84
C GLN A 120 -23.52 1.20 19.01
N GLU A 121 -23.96 0.17 18.31
CA GLU A 121 -25.32 -0.38 18.45
C GLU A 121 -25.56 -0.88 19.87
N LYS A 122 -24.64 -1.68 20.42
CA LYS A 122 -24.72 -2.17 21.80
C LYS A 122 -24.75 -1.05 22.83
N MET A 123 -23.91 -0.02 22.66
CA MET A 123 -23.89 1.14 23.56
C MET A 123 -25.20 1.93 23.50
N SER A 124 -25.82 2.04 22.32
CA SER A 124 -27.09 2.76 22.16
C SER A 124 -28.23 2.03 22.86
N LEU A 125 -28.28 0.69 22.76
CA LEU A 125 -29.22 -0.14 23.50
C LEU A 125 -29.03 -0.02 25.01
N LEU A 126 -27.79 -0.15 25.50
CA LEU A 126 -27.48 -0.01 26.92
C LEU A 126 -27.85 1.37 27.49
N LYS A 127 -27.66 2.45 26.71
CA LYS A 127 -28.07 3.79 27.12
C LYS A 127 -29.59 3.91 27.26
N ALA A 128 -30.35 3.32 26.32
CA ALA A 128 -31.81 3.32 26.41
C ALA A 128 -32.30 2.54 27.65
N GLU A 129 -31.73 1.37 27.90
CA GLU A 129 -32.04 0.56 29.10
C GLU A 129 -31.68 1.32 30.39
N PHE A 130 -30.53 1.99 30.42
CA PHE A 130 -30.10 2.76 31.59
C PHE A 130 -31.00 3.97 31.87
N ILE A 131 -31.46 4.68 30.83
CA ILE A 131 -32.42 5.78 30.97
C ILE A 131 -33.74 5.26 31.53
N ASN A 132 -34.27 4.17 30.98
CA ASN A 132 -35.52 3.57 31.46
C ASN A 132 -35.41 3.18 32.94
N LEU A 133 -34.29 2.56 33.36
CA LEU A 133 -34.05 2.21 34.77
C LEU A 133 -34.02 3.44 35.68
N ILE A 134 -33.38 4.55 35.24
CA ILE A 134 -33.37 5.80 36.02
C ILE A 134 -34.78 6.35 36.16
N GLU A 135 -35.57 6.35 35.08
CA GLU A 135 -36.95 6.84 35.08
C GLU A 135 -37.84 6.01 36.02
N GLU A 136 -37.73 4.68 35.96
CA GLU A 136 -38.46 3.76 36.85
C GLU A 136 -38.08 3.98 38.32
N THR A 137 -36.77 4.00 38.62
CA THR A 137 -36.29 4.17 40.00
C THR A 137 -36.67 5.53 40.58
N SER A 138 -36.64 6.59 39.76
CA SER A 138 -37.05 7.94 40.19
C SER A 138 -38.55 8.00 40.44
N ALA A 139 -39.36 7.38 39.58
CA ALA A 139 -40.81 7.33 39.73
C ALA A 139 -41.25 6.47 40.93
N GLU A 140 -40.48 5.45 41.32
CA GLU A 140 -40.71 4.70 42.56
C GLU A 140 -40.35 5.53 43.80
N PHE A 141 -39.23 6.24 43.77
CA PHE A 141 -38.81 7.12 44.88
C PHE A 141 -39.82 8.25 45.17
N GLU A 142 -40.43 8.84 44.12
CA GLU A 142 -41.49 9.86 44.26
C GLU A 142 -42.83 9.32 44.79
N LYS A 143 -43.05 7.99 44.78
CA LYS A 143 -44.27 7.38 45.32
C LYS A 143 -44.15 7.04 46.81
N ASP A 144 -42.93 6.81 47.28
CA ASP A 144 -42.63 6.40 48.65
C ASP A 144 -42.29 7.58 49.59
N HIS A 145 -42.23 8.81 49.06
CA HIS A 145 -41.96 10.06 49.78
C HIS A 145 -42.96 11.16 49.44
#